data_AF-A0A485NJ28-F1
#
_entry.id   AF-A0A485NJ28-F1
#
_cell.length_a   1.000
_cell.length_b   1.000
_cell.length_c   1.000
_cell.angle_alpha   90.00
_cell.angle_beta   90.00
_cell.angle_gamma   90.00
#
_symmetry.space_group_name_H-M   'P 1'
#
loop_
_entity.id
_entity.type
_entity.pdbx_description
1 polymer ?
#
loop_
_entity_poly.entity_id
_entity_poly.type
_entity_poly.pdbx_seq_one_letter_code
_entity_poly.pdbx_strand_id
1 'polypeptide(L)'
;MQQQVETLCSSTAGNPSMHREAGALLVDIETLEETQTRSLGGPVRSSKQYLRQVIAEYEALDRELPCLRRFPTPPAAQPLCLCMETSPQEDFTHLEVLEALEAELPGAMESGRVTSIRFENTNVICGTAGCRDRWLITVADFQTRSRLLRCGLRLRGLEHPLVRHDELLLADYRLHLRRSLVRRRMLEALGAEPTAEV
;
A
#
# COMPACT_ATOMS: atom_id res chain seq x y z
N MET A 1 22.56 27.25 -56.74
CA MET A 1 21.41 26.35 -56.53
C MET A 1 20.77 26.78 -55.20
N GLN A 2 19.98 27.86 -55.10
CA GLN A 2 18.51 27.95 -55.33
C GLN A 2 17.77 26.78 -54.65
N GLN A 3 16.78 26.88 -53.73
CA GLN A 3 15.85 27.88 -53.16
C GLN A 3 15.39 27.32 -51.78
N GLN A 4 15.37 28.04 -50.64
CA GLN A 4 14.28 28.84 -50.00
C GLN A 4 12.81 28.41 -50.28
N VAL A 5 12.02 28.18 -49.22
CA VAL A 5 10.82 28.97 -48.80
C VAL A 5 10.03 28.22 -47.69
N GLU A 6 9.81 28.94 -46.59
CA GLU A 6 8.91 28.66 -45.46
C GLU A 6 7.44 28.85 -45.85
N THR A 7 6.47 28.18 -45.19
CA THR A 7 5.23 28.87 -44.74
C THR A 7 4.52 28.11 -43.61
N LEU A 8 4.09 28.87 -42.61
CA LEU A 8 3.31 28.50 -41.43
C LEU A 8 1.80 28.28 -41.71
N CYS A 9 1.15 27.57 -40.77
CA CYS A 9 -0.10 27.91 -40.04
C CYS A 9 -1.18 26.80 -39.95
N SER A 10 -1.44 26.39 -38.70
CA SER A 10 -2.72 26.06 -37.99
C SER A 10 -4.05 26.05 -38.78
N SER A 11 -5.07 25.21 -38.54
CA SER A 11 -5.71 24.86 -37.25
C SER A 11 -6.82 23.78 -37.38
N THR A 12 -6.96 22.97 -36.33
CA THR A 12 -8.19 22.52 -35.61
C THR A 12 -9.31 21.69 -36.28
N ALA A 13 -9.48 20.45 -35.80
CA ALA A 13 -10.70 19.79 -35.25
C ALA A 13 -10.64 18.26 -35.52
N GLY A 14 -10.81 17.32 -34.61
CA GLY A 14 -11.05 17.31 -33.17
C GLY A 14 -11.12 15.85 -32.66
N ASN A 15 -10.58 15.61 -31.45
CA ASN A 15 -10.88 14.59 -30.42
C ASN A 15 -11.03 13.07 -30.76
N PRO A 16 -10.88 12.15 -29.77
CA PRO A 16 -10.58 12.37 -28.35
C PRO A 16 -9.32 11.66 -27.83
N SER A 17 -8.70 12.36 -26.89
CA SER A 17 -7.84 11.89 -25.81
C SER A 17 -8.34 10.56 -25.20
N MET A 18 -7.51 9.51 -25.27
CA MET A 18 -7.58 8.39 -24.34
C MET A 18 -6.81 8.80 -23.08
N HIS A 19 -7.48 9.60 -22.25
CA HIS A 19 -7.08 9.83 -20.88
C HIS A 19 -7.21 8.50 -20.15
N ARG A 20 -6.09 7.78 -19.97
CA ARG A 20 -6.06 6.58 -19.13
C ARG A 20 -6.05 7.05 -17.69
N GLU A 21 -7.24 7.44 -17.24
CA GLU A 21 -7.57 7.73 -15.87
C GLU A 21 -7.34 6.45 -15.06
N ALA A 22 -6.24 6.37 -14.33
CA ALA A 22 -5.96 5.31 -13.36
C ALA A 22 -6.78 5.54 -12.07
N GLY A 23 -8.07 5.80 -12.25
CA GLY A 23 -9.08 5.85 -11.22
C GLY A 23 -9.99 4.63 -11.36
N ALA A 24 -10.38 4.06 -10.23
CA ALA A 24 -11.41 3.03 -10.10
C ALA A 24 -11.07 1.62 -10.63
N LEU A 25 -10.26 0.90 -9.84
CA LEU A 25 -10.60 -0.48 -9.50
C LEU A 25 -10.78 -0.57 -7.98
N LEU A 26 -11.75 0.19 -7.47
CA LEU A 26 -12.54 -0.27 -6.33
C LEU A 26 -13.40 -1.40 -6.91
N VAL A 27 -12.80 -2.59 -7.02
CA VAL A 27 -13.58 -3.81 -7.04
C VAL A 27 -14.19 -3.86 -5.65
N ASP A 28 -15.39 -3.33 -5.57
CA ASP A 28 -16.24 -3.41 -4.40
C ASP A 28 -16.35 -4.89 -4.04
N ILE A 29 -15.70 -5.26 -2.94
CA ILE A 29 -15.63 -6.65 -2.46
C ILE A 29 -17.05 -7.18 -2.20
N GLU A 30 -18.02 -6.28 -2.00
CA GLU A 30 -19.45 -6.60 -1.87
C GLU A 30 -20.07 -6.97 -3.23
N THR A 31 -19.67 -6.33 -4.34
CA THR A 31 -20.21 -6.65 -5.68
C THR A 31 -19.71 -7.96 -6.29
N LEU A 32 -18.59 -8.51 -5.79
CA LEU A 32 -18.15 -9.85 -6.21
C LEU A 32 -19.07 -10.95 -5.67
N GLU A 33 -19.80 -10.69 -4.58
CA GLU A 33 -20.70 -11.66 -3.95
C GLU A 33 -22.00 -11.87 -4.73
N GLU A 34 -22.48 -10.88 -5.48
CA GLU A 34 -23.72 -11.02 -6.28
C GLU A 34 -23.53 -11.82 -7.58
N THR A 35 -22.33 -11.85 -8.15
CA THR A 35 -22.09 -12.57 -9.40
C THR A 35 -21.71 -14.05 -9.18
N GLN A 36 -21.27 -14.43 -7.98
CA GLN A 36 -20.85 -15.81 -7.69
C GLN A 36 -22.00 -16.75 -7.31
N THR A 37 -23.20 -16.22 -7.01
CA THR A 37 -24.38 -17.02 -6.65
C THR A 37 -25.20 -17.52 -7.84
N ARG A 38 -24.81 -17.22 -9.09
CA ARG A 38 -25.62 -17.53 -10.29
C ARG A 38 -25.01 -18.54 -11.27
N SER A 39 -24.16 -19.46 -10.82
CA SER A 39 -23.71 -20.59 -11.66
C SER A 39 -24.01 -21.96 -11.04
N LEU A 40 -25.04 -22.60 -11.62
CA LEU A 40 -25.15 -24.02 -11.96
C LEU A 40 -24.55 -25.08 -11.00
N GLY A 41 -25.43 -25.73 -10.23
CA GLY A 41 -25.49 -27.20 -10.18
C GLY A 41 -24.31 -28.00 -9.63
N GLY A 42 -23.55 -27.48 -8.67
CA GLY A 42 -22.56 -28.27 -7.92
C GLY A 42 -23.20 -29.14 -6.82
N PRO A 43 -22.60 -30.29 -6.44
CA PRO A 43 -23.10 -31.10 -5.32
C PRO A 43 -23.13 -30.26 -4.04
N VAL A 44 -24.27 -30.28 -3.35
CA VAL A 44 -24.48 -29.59 -2.06
C VAL A 44 -23.43 -30.10 -1.07
N ARG A 45 -22.38 -29.30 -0.82
CA ARG A 45 -21.33 -29.66 0.14
C ARG A 45 -21.98 -29.78 1.52
N SER A 46 -21.67 -30.86 2.24
CA SER A 46 -22.10 -30.99 3.64
C SER A 46 -21.47 -29.86 4.48
N SER A 47 -22.18 -29.36 5.50
CA SER A 47 -21.70 -28.26 6.36
C SER A 47 -20.32 -28.55 6.95
N LYS A 48 -20.01 -29.83 7.23
CA LYS A 48 -18.68 -30.28 7.70
C LYS A 48 -17.57 -30.12 6.66
N GLN A 49 -17.86 -30.35 5.38
CA GLN A 49 -16.89 -30.13 4.29
C GLN A 49 -16.65 -28.63 4.05
N TYR A 50 -17.70 -27.82 4.13
CA TYR A 50 -17.58 -26.36 4.05
C TYR A 50 -16.72 -25.81 5.18
N LEU A 51 -16.98 -26.19 6.44
CA LEU A 51 -16.18 -25.76 7.59
C LEU A 51 -14.69 -26.12 7.43
N ARG A 52 -14.36 -27.33 6.99
CA ARG A 52 -12.96 -27.74 6.75
C ARG A 52 -12.27 -26.89 5.69
N GLN A 53 -12.99 -26.51 4.63
CA GLN A 53 -12.45 -25.65 3.59
C GLN A 53 -12.15 -24.25 4.13
N VAL A 54 -13.09 -23.67 4.88
CA VAL A 54 -12.91 -22.32 5.44
C VAL A 54 -11.77 -22.28 6.47
N ILE A 55 -11.63 -23.32 7.31
CA ILE A 55 -10.48 -23.44 8.22
C ILE A 55 -9.16 -23.54 7.43
N ALA A 56 -9.11 -24.36 6.39
CA ALA A 56 -7.91 -24.50 5.58
C ALA A 56 -7.53 -23.19 4.86
N GLU A 57 -8.52 -22.42 4.39
CA GLU A 57 -8.33 -21.10 3.80
C GLU A 57 -7.79 -20.11 4.84
N TYR A 58 -8.35 -20.11 6.06
CA TYR A 58 -7.87 -19.28 7.17
C TYR A 58 -6.43 -19.61 7.54
N GLU A 59 -6.10 -20.90 7.70
CA GLU A 59 -4.74 -21.36 8.01
C GLU A 59 -3.74 -21.04 6.89
N ALA A 60 -4.15 -21.18 5.63
CA ALA A 60 -3.31 -20.80 4.49
C ALA A 60 -3.01 -19.29 4.52
N LEU A 61 -4.03 -18.47 4.78
CA LEU A 61 -3.86 -17.02 4.91
C LEU A 61 -2.92 -16.65 6.06
N ASP A 62 -3.06 -17.30 7.22
CA ASP A 62 -2.18 -17.05 8.38
C ASP A 62 -0.73 -17.49 8.11
N ARG A 63 -0.49 -18.48 7.25
CA ARG A 63 0.87 -18.89 6.81
C ARG A 63 1.46 -17.95 5.77
N GLU A 64 0.65 -17.45 4.84
CA GLU A 64 1.09 -16.55 3.77
C GLU A 64 1.28 -15.11 4.27
N LEU A 65 0.58 -14.72 5.34
CA LEU A 65 0.52 -13.35 5.85
C LEU A 65 0.90 -13.27 7.35
N PRO A 66 2.12 -13.67 7.74
CA PRO A 66 2.53 -13.59 9.15
C PRO A 66 2.52 -12.14 9.68
N CYS A 67 2.62 -11.15 8.79
CA CYS A 67 2.72 -9.71 9.07
C CYS A 67 1.41 -8.95 8.89
N LEU A 68 0.35 -9.31 9.62
CA LEU A 68 -0.94 -8.63 9.47
C LEU A 68 -1.15 -7.51 10.49
N ARG A 69 -1.01 -6.26 10.04
CA ARG A 69 -1.42 -5.08 10.80
C ARG A 69 -2.94 -5.09 10.99
N ARG A 70 -3.40 -4.79 12.20
CA ARG A 70 -4.83 -4.67 12.50
C ARG A 70 -5.30 -3.25 12.27
N PHE A 71 -6.49 -3.10 11.71
CA PHE A 71 -7.11 -1.81 11.42
C PHE A 71 -8.50 -1.76 12.04
N PRO A 72 -8.74 -0.94 13.08
CA PRO A 72 -10.10 -0.76 13.62
C PRO A 72 -11.00 -0.02 12.63
N THR A 73 -10.42 0.91 11.86
CA THR A 73 -11.08 1.68 10.80
C THR A 73 -10.16 1.77 9.58
N PRO A 74 -10.70 2.12 8.39
CA PRO A 74 -9.88 2.36 7.22
C PRO A 74 -8.77 3.39 7.51
N PRO A 75 -7.52 3.14 7.08
CA PRO A 75 -6.42 4.06 7.34
C PRO A 75 -6.65 5.43 6.69
N ALA A 76 -6.34 6.49 7.42
CA ALA A 76 -6.38 7.86 6.90
C ALA A 76 -5.27 8.09 5.87
N ALA A 77 -5.59 8.78 4.78
CA ALA A 77 -4.62 9.12 3.74
C ALA A 77 -3.55 10.08 4.26
N GLN A 78 -2.30 9.80 3.92
CA GLN A 78 -1.12 10.59 4.24
C GLN A 78 -0.32 10.87 2.96
N PRO A 79 -0.85 11.71 2.05
CA PRO A 79 -0.30 11.86 0.71
C PRO A 79 1.10 12.51 0.69
N LEU A 80 1.51 13.17 1.76
CA LEU A 80 2.84 13.79 1.92
C LEU A 80 3.81 12.92 2.75
N CYS A 81 3.43 11.69 3.08
CA CYS A 81 4.26 10.74 3.80
C CYS A 81 4.90 9.74 2.82
N LEU A 82 6.22 9.61 2.93
CA LEU A 82 7.04 8.67 2.19
C LEU A 82 7.52 7.57 3.13
N CYS A 83 7.82 6.41 2.57
CA CYS A 83 8.32 5.26 3.30
C CYS A 83 9.58 4.70 2.65
N MET A 84 10.58 4.43 3.48
CA MET A 84 11.72 3.58 3.14
C MET A 84 11.54 2.26 3.87
N GLU A 85 11.38 1.15 3.15
CA GLU A 85 11.39 -0.18 3.76
C GLU A 85 12.83 -0.64 4.00
N THR A 86 13.10 -1.20 5.17
CA THR A 86 14.42 -1.74 5.53
C THR A 86 14.33 -3.24 5.73
N SER A 87 15.39 -3.94 5.36
CA SER A 87 15.53 -5.35 5.70
C SER A 87 15.73 -5.52 7.21
N PRO A 88 15.37 -6.68 7.79
CA PRO A 88 15.55 -6.94 9.23
C PRO A 88 17.01 -6.83 9.72
N GLN A 89 17.99 -6.90 8.80
CA GLN A 89 19.41 -6.76 9.10
C GLN A 89 19.90 -5.30 9.07
N GLU A 90 19.10 -4.40 8.50
CA GLU A 90 19.44 -2.97 8.40
C GLU A 90 18.93 -2.22 9.63
N ASP A 91 19.88 -1.84 10.49
CA ASP A 91 19.67 -1.14 11.75
C ASP A 91 20.03 0.34 11.65
N PHE A 92 19.40 1.05 10.71
CA PHE A 92 19.66 2.48 10.56
C PHE A 92 19.21 3.26 11.80
N THR A 93 19.98 4.28 12.15
CA THR A 93 19.65 5.24 13.20
C THR A 93 18.93 6.47 12.63
N HIS A 94 18.26 7.24 13.49
CA HIS A 94 17.65 8.50 13.08
C HIS A 94 18.70 9.46 12.48
N LEU A 95 19.92 9.48 13.04
CA LEU A 95 21.00 10.33 12.56
C LEU A 95 21.39 9.96 11.11
N GLU A 96 21.57 8.67 10.81
CA GLU A 96 21.92 8.23 9.45
C GLU A 96 20.83 8.61 8.42
N VAL A 97 19.55 8.51 8.80
CA VAL A 97 18.45 8.93 7.92
C VAL A 97 18.43 10.45 7.72
N LEU A 98 18.70 11.22 8.78
CA LEU A 98 18.80 12.68 8.70
C LEU A 98 19.97 13.13 7.83
N GLU A 99 21.15 12.51 7.98
CA GLU A 99 22.33 12.81 7.17
C GLU A 99 22.09 12.49 5.70
N ALA A 100 21.44 11.36 5.41
CA ALA A 100 21.05 11.00 4.04
C ALA A 100 20.04 11.99 3.45
N LEU A 101 19.06 12.44 4.25
CA LEU A 101 18.10 13.47 3.83
C LEU A 101 18.78 14.81 3.57
N GLU A 102 19.71 15.22 4.42
CA GLU A 102 20.45 16.47 4.25
C GLU A 102 21.36 16.45 3.02
N ALA A 103 21.96 15.29 2.71
CA ALA A 103 22.74 15.11 1.48
C ALA A 103 21.87 15.26 0.21
N GLU A 104 20.67 14.69 0.20
CA GLU A 104 19.74 14.74 -0.95
C GLU A 104 18.99 16.07 -1.05
N LEU A 105 18.64 16.67 0.09
CA LEU A 105 17.89 17.92 0.23
C LEU A 105 18.52 18.83 1.29
N PRO A 106 19.60 19.55 0.95
CA PRO A 106 20.27 20.42 1.91
C PRO A 106 19.33 21.47 2.52
N GLY A 107 19.37 21.62 3.83
CA GLY A 107 18.58 22.55 4.63
C GLY A 107 17.09 22.21 4.71
N ALA A 108 16.68 20.98 4.38
CA ALA A 108 15.26 20.63 4.28
C ALA A 108 14.53 20.60 5.62
N MET A 109 15.24 20.24 6.70
CA MET A 109 14.69 20.23 8.05
C MET A 109 14.50 21.67 8.56
N GLU A 110 15.53 22.53 8.45
CA GLU A 110 15.44 23.92 8.94
C GLU A 110 14.44 24.75 8.14
N SER A 111 14.34 24.51 6.82
CA SER A 111 13.35 25.17 5.97
C SER A 111 11.93 24.63 6.13
N GLY A 112 11.74 23.54 6.90
CA GLY A 112 10.44 22.90 7.11
C GLY A 112 9.90 22.12 5.91
N ARG A 113 10.72 21.90 4.87
CA ARG A 113 10.34 21.06 3.71
C ARG A 113 10.19 19.59 4.09
N VAL A 114 11.00 19.11 5.04
CA VAL A 114 10.77 17.85 5.74
C VAL A 114 10.24 18.20 7.12
N THR A 115 9.05 17.72 7.45
CA THR A 115 8.33 18.08 8.68
C THR A 115 8.58 17.08 9.81
N SER A 116 8.80 15.81 9.48
CA SER A 116 9.09 14.78 10.48
C SER A 116 9.72 13.54 9.87
N ILE A 117 10.46 12.81 10.70
CA ILE A 117 10.92 11.45 10.44
C ILE A 117 10.49 10.54 11.60
N ARG A 118 10.09 9.30 11.30
CA ARG A 118 9.69 8.31 12.31
C ARG A 118 10.11 6.91 11.89
N PHE A 119 10.48 6.09 12.86
CA PHE A 119 10.69 4.67 12.67
C PHE A 119 9.46 3.88 13.12
N GLU A 120 8.97 2.99 12.26
CA GLU A 120 7.95 1.99 12.56
C GLU A 120 8.59 0.60 12.58
N ASN A 121 8.56 -0.04 13.75
CA ASN A 121 8.88 -1.45 13.87
C ASN A 121 7.64 -2.28 13.52
N THR A 122 7.61 -2.83 12.31
CA THR A 122 6.45 -3.55 11.78
C THR A 122 6.22 -4.85 12.55
N ASN A 123 7.29 -5.48 13.04
CA ASN A 123 7.23 -6.70 13.83
C ASN A 123 6.48 -6.47 15.15
N VAL A 124 6.76 -5.36 15.84
CA VAL A 124 6.06 -4.95 17.06
C VAL A 124 4.61 -4.58 16.76
N ILE A 125 4.35 -3.81 15.69
CA ILE A 125 3.00 -3.38 15.31
C ILE A 125 2.10 -4.57 14.98
N CYS A 126 2.63 -5.55 14.25
CA CYS A 126 1.89 -6.73 13.82
C CYS A 126 1.92 -7.88 14.84
N GLY A 127 2.77 -7.81 15.87
CA GLY A 127 2.96 -8.88 16.85
C GLY A 127 3.56 -10.15 16.24
N THR A 128 4.47 -10.00 15.27
CA THR A 128 5.07 -11.10 14.50
C THR A 128 6.55 -10.82 14.22
N ALA A 129 7.23 -11.73 13.52
CA ALA A 129 8.64 -11.59 13.15
C ALA A 129 8.84 -11.71 11.63
N GLY A 130 9.94 -11.14 11.12
CA GLY A 130 10.34 -11.25 9.72
C GLY A 130 9.72 -10.20 8.80
N CYS A 131 8.98 -9.23 9.34
CA CYS A 131 8.50 -8.08 8.59
C CYS A 131 9.63 -7.07 8.37
N ARG A 132 9.56 -6.36 7.25
CA ARG A 132 10.41 -5.21 6.97
C ARG A 132 9.97 -4.03 7.83
N ASP A 133 10.91 -3.41 8.52
CA ASP A 133 10.66 -2.19 9.26
C ASP A 133 10.61 -0.99 8.29
N ARG A 134 10.06 0.12 8.76
CA ARG A 134 9.70 1.25 7.90
C ARG A 134 10.18 2.55 8.50
N TRP A 135 10.88 3.35 7.70
CA TRP A 135 11.17 4.75 8.00
C TRP A 135 10.16 5.63 7.28
N LEU A 136 9.38 6.37 8.04
CA LEU A 136 8.40 7.34 7.53
C LEU A 136 9.02 8.73 7.50
N ILE A 137 8.88 9.41 6.36
CA ILE A 137 9.38 10.76 6.13
C ILE A 137 8.20 11.60 5.68
N THR A 138 7.79 12.57 6.50
CA THR A 138 6.71 13.49 6.14
C THR A 138 7.32 14.78 5.59
N VAL A 139 6.80 15.24 4.46
CA VAL A 139 7.25 16.48 3.80
C VAL A 139 6.12 17.52 3.75
N ALA A 140 6.48 18.77 3.50
CA ALA A 140 5.51 19.87 3.47
C ALA A 140 4.76 19.98 2.14
N ASP A 141 5.35 19.52 1.03
CA ASP A 141 4.82 19.79 -0.30
C ASP A 141 5.07 18.64 -1.31
N PHE A 142 4.26 18.64 -2.38
CA PHE A 142 4.33 17.62 -3.42
C PHE A 142 5.59 17.69 -4.29
N GLN A 143 6.26 18.84 -4.38
CA GLN A 143 7.51 18.95 -5.14
C GLN A 143 8.64 18.24 -4.40
N THR A 144 8.79 18.50 -3.11
CA THR A 144 9.72 17.80 -2.22
C THR A 144 9.45 16.30 -2.23
N ARG A 145 8.18 15.91 -2.09
CA ARG A 145 7.78 14.49 -2.18
C ARG A 145 8.21 13.86 -3.50
N SER A 146 7.91 14.51 -4.62
CA SER A 146 8.19 13.98 -5.96
C SER A 146 9.69 13.91 -6.25
N ARG A 147 10.49 14.80 -5.66
CA ARG A 147 11.95 14.73 -5.73
C ARG A 147 12.46 13.49 -5.00
N LEU A 148 12.06 13.30 -3.75
CA LEU A 148 12.45 12.15 -2.92
C LEU A 148 12.01 10.80 -3.51
N LEU A 149 10.81 10.71 -4.11
CA LEU A 149 10.37 9.51 -4.84
C LEU A 149 11.26 9.16 -6.03
N ARG A 150 11.94 10.14 -6.63
CA ARG A 150 12.83 9.91 -7.78
C ARG A 150 14.25 9.59 -7.38
N CYS A 151 14.79 10.23 -6.34
CA CYS A 151 16.19 10.05 -5.93
C CYS A 151 16.38 9.00 -4.84
N GLY A 152 15.34 8.68 -4.06
CA GLY A 152 15.50 7.82 -2.88
C GLY A 152 16.39 8.47 -1.82
N LEU A 153 16.97 7.64 -0.95
CA LEU A 153 18.01 8.02 0.00
C LEU A 153 19.23 7.13 -0.18
N ARG A 154 20.40 7.64 0.18
CA ARG A 154 21.64 6.85 0.17
C ARG A 154 22.17 6.65 1.59
N LEU A 155 22.08 5.44 2.10
CA LEU A 155 22.57 5.07 3.44
C LEU A 155 23.67 4.02 3.33
N ARG A 156 24.77 4.23 4.07
CA ARG A 156 25.95 3.33 4.07
C ARG A 156 26.45 2.97 2.66
N GLY A 157 26.33 3.91 1.72
CA GLY A 157 26.75 3.75 0.32
C GLY A 157 25.75 3.07 -0.61
N LEU A 158 24.65 2.52 -0.07
CA LEU A 158 23.58 1.84 -0.81
C LEU A 158 22.42 2.78 -1.07
N GLU A 159 21.72 2.58 -2.19
CA GLU A 159 20.52 3.33 -2.54
C GLU A 159 19.27 2.62 -2.00
N HIS A 160 18.43 3.39 -1.31
CA HIS A 160 17.18 2.96 -0.73
C HIS A 160 16.03 3.72 -1.39
N PRO A 161 15.22 3.07 -2.23
CA PRO A 161 14.10 3.72 -2.89
C PRO A 161 13.04 4.12 -1.86
N LEU A 162 12.43 5.28 -2.10
CA LEU A 162 11.27 5.73 -1.34
C LEU A 162 9.99 5.41 -2.09
N VAL A 163 8.98 4.96 -1.36
CA VAL A 163 7.63 4.71 -1.87
C VAL A 163 6.62 5.58 -1.13
N ARG A 164 5.41 5.70 -1.68
CA ARG A 164 4.34 6.42 -0.99
C ARG A 164 3.85 5.59 0.19
N HIS A 165 3.75 6.19 1.36
CA HIS A 165 3.28 5.48 2.56
C HIS A 165 1.88 4.88 2.35
N ASP A 166 0.98 5.64 1.72
CA ASP A 166 -0.38 5.20 1.41
C ASP A 166 -0.44 3.89 0.62
N GLU A 167 0.52 3.63 -0.29
CA GLU A 167 0.54 2.41 -1.10
C GLU A 167 0.81 1.17 -0.24
N LEU A 168 1.78 1.28 0.67
CA LEU A 168 2.09 0.21 1.63
C LEU A 168 0.95 0.02 2.63
N LEU A 169 0.41 1.12 3.16
CA LEU A 169 -0.65 1.07 4.15
C LEU A 169 -1.96 0.49 3.58
N LEU A 170 -2.28 0.81 2.32
CA LEU A 170 -3.40 0.20 1.60
C LEU A 170 -3.18 -1.28 1.30
N ALA A 171 -1.95 -1.69 0.99
CA ALA A 171 -1.62 -3.11 0.83
C ALA A 171 -1.86 -3.86 2.14
N ASP A 172 -1.35 -3.35 3.26
CA ASP A 172 -1.59 -3.92 4.60
C ASP A 172 -3.09 -3.98 4.93
N TYR A 173 -3.84 -2.92 4.63
CA TYR A 173 -5.28 -2.86 4.88
C TYR A 173 -6.08 -3.88 4.05
N ARG A 174 -5.70 -4.10 2.78
CA ARG A 174 -6.32 -5.15 1.95
C ARG A 174 -6.09 -6.55 2.52
N LEU A 175 -4.89 -6.81 3.04
CA LEU A 175 -4.59 -8.08 3.71
C LEU A 175 -5.45 -8.24 4.98
N HIS A 176 -5.57 -7.18 5.77
CA HIS A 176 -6.46 -7.14 6.92
C HIS A 176 -7.91 -7.49 6.55
N LEU A 177 -8.48 -6.83 5.53
CA LEU A 177 -9.84 -7.11 5.08
C LEU A 177 -10.05 -8.56 4.62
N ARG A 178 -9.10 -9.12 3.87
CA ARG A 178 -9.15 -10.53 3.44
C ARG A 178 -9.20 -11.47 4.64
N ARG A 179 -8.32 -11.27 5.63
CA ARG A 179 -8.33 -12.10 6.86
C ARG A 179 -9.61 -11.94 7.64
N SER A 180 -10.10 -10.71 7.82
CA SER A 180 -11.34 -10.42 8.54
C SER A 180 -12.55 -11.11 7.88
N LEU A 181 -12.62 -11.13 6.55
CA LEU A 181 -13.67 -11.83 5.80
C LEU A 181 -13.63 -13.35 6.02
N VAL A 182 -12.46 -13.98 5.87
CA VAL A 182 -12.32 -15.43 6.08
C VAL A 182 -12.62 -15.80 7.53
N ARG A 183 -12.16 -14.99 8.49
CA ARG A 183 -12.47 -15.17 9.91
C ARG A 183 -13.97 -15.10 10.17
N ARG A 184 -14.68 -14.13 9.58
CA ARG A 184 -16.14 -14.02 9.70
C ARG A 184 -16.83 -15.27 9.17
N ARG A 185 -16.49 -15.72 7.96
CA ARG A 185 -17.03 -16.96 7.37
C ARG A 185 -16.73 -18.20 8.23
N MET A 186 -15.56 -18.24 8.86
CA MET A 186 -15.18 -19.32 9.78
C MET A 186 -16.06 -19.32 11.03
N LEU A 187 -16.28 -18.15 11.63
CA LEU A 187 -17.13 -17.99 12.81
C LEU A 187 -18.59 -18.35 12.50
N GLU A 188 -19.12 -17.89 11.37
CA GLU A 188 -20.46 -18.26 10.88
C GLU A 188 -20.59 -19.77 10.67
N ALA A 189 -19.59 -20.41 10.05
CA ALA A 189 -19.58 -21.86 9.84
C ALA A 189 -19.49 -22.66 11.16
N LEU A 190 -18.97 -22.06 12.23
CA LEU A 190 -18.95 -22.61 13.58
C LEU A 190 -20.22 -22.32 14.38
N GLY A 191 -21.15 -21.52 13.83
CA GLY A 191 -22.40 -21.13 14.49
C GLY A 191 -22.24 -20.00 15.51
N ALA A 192 -21.17 -19.20 15.40
CA ALA A 192 -21.01 -18.00 16.22
C ALA A 192 -21.84 -16.86 15.61
N GLU A 193 -22.63 -16.18 16.45
CA GLU A 193 -23.33 -14.95 16.06
C GLU A 193 -22.32 -13.84 15.71
N PRO A 194 -22.61 -12.98 14.72
CA PRO A 194 -21.73 -11.88 14.36
C PRO A 194 -21.66 -10.88 15.51
N THR A 195 -20.61 -10.97 16.34
CA THR A 195 -20.27 -9.89 17.26
C THR A 195 -19.85 -8.69 16.42
N ALA A 196 -20.60 -7.60 16.51
CA ALA A 196 -20.17 -6.31 16.00
C ALA A 196 -18.85 -5.96 16.70
N GLU A 197 -17.72 -6.12 16.01
CA GLU A 197 -16.44 -5.61 16.47
C GLU A 197 -16.56 -4.06 16.44
N VAL A 198 -16.46 -3.43 17.61
CA VAL A 198 -16.52 -1.97 17.84
C VAL A 198 -15.17 -1.32 17.61
#